data_AF-L1L9P5-F1
#
_entry.id   AF-L1L9P5-F1
#
_cell.length_a   1.000
_cell.length_b   1.000
_cell.length_c   1.000
_cell.angle_alpha   90.00
_cell.angle_beta   90.00
_cell.angle_gamma   90.00
#
_symmetry.space_group_name_H-M   'P 1'
#
loop_
_entity.id
_entity.type
_entity.pdbx_description
1 polymer ?
#
loop_
_entity_poly.entity_id
_entity_poly.type
_entity_poly.pdbx_seq_one_letter_code
_entity_poly.pdbx_strand_id
1 'polypeptide(L)' 'MEPEGQLVYDPHTRRIGEYRDRVGPYAMLRPVGGGREWEADPAALRPATQSERIGAELKAANRRAKRRM' A
#
# COMPACT_ATOMS: atom_id res chain seq x y z
N MET A 1 6.01 -3.29 18.97
CA MET A 1 6.51 -3.75 17.66
C MET A 1 5.69 -3.00 16.64
N GLU A 2 6.28 -1.96 16.04
CA GLU A 2 5.61 -1.11 15.05
C GLU A 2 5.25 -1.96 13.80
N PRO A 3 4.09 -1.74 13.15
CA PRO A 3 3.58 -2.59 12.07
C PRO A 3 4.26 -2.35 10.71
N GLU A 4 5.56 -2.03 10.69
CA GLU A 4 6.33 -1.81 9.47
C GLU A 4 6.23 -3.02 8.54
N GLY A 5 5.86 -2.77 7.28
CA GLY A 5 5.65 -3.83 6.29
C GLY A 5 4.22 -4.38 6.20
N GLN A 6 3.28 -3.93 7.03
CA GLN A 6 1.90 -4.36 6.92
C GLN A 6 1.20 -3.73 5.70
N LEU A 7 0.55 -4.58 4.89
CA LEU A 7 -0.31 -4.12 3.80
C LEU A 7 -1.64 -3.60 4.35
N VAL A 8 -1.91 -2.34 4.07
CA VAL A 8 -3.10 -1.61 4.50
C VAL A 8 -3.86 -1.10 3.28
N TYR A 9 -5.17 -1.09 3.38
CA TYR A 9 -6.07 -0.50 2.41
C TYR A 9 -6.39 0.93 2.81
N ASP A 10 -6.15 1.85 1.88
CA ASP A 10 -6.53 3.24 1.99
C ASP A 10 -7.85 3.47 1.22
N PRO A 11 -8.96 3.78 1.92
CA PRO A 11 -10.25 4.01 1.29
C PRO A 11 -10.31 5.31 0.47
N HIS A 12 -9.49 6.32 0.78
CA HIS A 12 -9.50 7.60 0.07
C HIS A 12 -8.91 7.44 -1.34
N THR A 13 -7.80 6.71 -1.45
CA THR A 13 -7.19 6.43 -2.76
C THR A 13 -7.69 5.15 -3.40
N ARG A 14 -8.45 4.32 -2.66
CA ARG A 14 -8.92 2.98 -3.04
C ARG A 14 -7.77 2.07 -3.48
N ARG A 15 -6.64 2.17 -2.77
CA ARG A 15 -5.39 1.48 -3.10
C ARG A 15 -4.82 0.79 -1.85
N ILE A 16 -3.97 -0.18 -2.12
CA ILE A 16 -3.24 -0.92 -1.08
C ILE A 16 -1.79 -0.47 -1.09
N GLY A 17 -1.30 -0.15 0.11
CA GLY A 17 0.07 0.26 0.36
C GLY A 17 0.68 -0.53 1.49
N GLU A 18 2.00 -0.63 1.48
CA GLU A 18 2.79 -1.10 2.61
C GLU A 18 2.98 0.08 3.57
N TYR A 19 2.61 -0.12 4.83
CA TYR A 19 2.90 0.83 5.90
C TYR A 19 4.40 0.92 6.13
N ARG A 20 4.96 2.13 5.98
CA ARG A 20 6.39 2.39 6.14
C ARG A 20 6.68 3.02 7.49
N ASP A 21 6.03 4.13 7.78
CA ASP A 21 6.31 4.95 8.96
C ASP A 21 5.12 5.87 9.27
N ARG A 22 5.16 6.57 10.41
CA ARG A 22 4.24 7.65 10.74
C ARG A 22 5.00 8.98 10.76
N VAL A 23 4.63 9.88 9.87
CA VAL A 23 5.18 11.24 9.80
C VAL A 23 4.14 12.22 10.33
N GLY A 24 4.31 12.65 11.58
CA GLY A 24 3.34 13.51 12.26
C GLY A 24 1.96 12.82 12.38
N PRO A 25 0.86 13.46 11.97
CA PRO A 25 -0.47 12.86 12.03
C PRO A 25 -0.73 11.84 10.90
N TYR A 26 0.15 11.73 9.90
CA TYR A 26 -0.07 10.93 8.71
C TYR A 26 0.75 9.64 8.71
N ALA A 27 0.17 8.59 8.15
CA ALA A 27 0.87 7.35 7.83
C ALA A 27 1.52 7.46 6.44
N MET A 28 2.78 7.05 6.33
CA MET A 28 3.48 6.96 5.06
C MET A 28 3.29 5.57 4.46
N LEU A 29 2.69 5.53 3.27
CA LEU A 29 2.40 4.30 2.54
C LEU A 29 3.21 4.21 1.25
N ARG A 30 3.71 3.01 0.98
CA ARG A 30 4.42 2.71 -0.27
C ARG A 30 3.61 1.77 -1.16
N PRO A 31 3.50 2.03 -2.48
CA PRO A 31 2.69 1.16 -3.34
C PRO A 31 3.31 -0.22 -3.48
N VAL A 32 2.46 -1.25 -3.48
CA VAL A 32 2.90 -2.63 -3.74
C VAL A 32 3.55 -2.71 -5.12
N GLY A 33 4.80 -3.18 -5.11
CA GLY A 33 5.69 -3.30 -6.26
C GLY A 33 6.26 -2.00 -6.85
N GLY A 34 6.19 -0.90 -6.11
CA GLY A 34 6.96 0.31 -6.38
C GLY A 34 6.16 1.43 -7.04
N GLY A 35 6.65 2.66 -6.86
CA GLY A 35 6.00 3.91 -7.26
C GLY A 35 6.16 4.97 -6.17
N ARG A 36 5.50 6.11 -6.35
CA ARG A 36 5.56 7.22 -5.40
C ARG A 36 4.82 6.86 -4.11
N GLU A 37 5.49 7.07 -2.99
CA GLU A 37 4.91 6.98 -1.64
C GLU A 37 3.84 8.06 -1.45
N TRP A 38 2.87 7.80 -0.60
CA TRP A 38 1.81 8.75 -0.29
C TRP A 38 1.47 8.76 1.19
N GLU A 39 1.01 9.91 1.65
CA GLU A 39 0.52 10.13 2.99
C GLU A 39 -0.96 9.74 3.07
N ALA A 40 -1.34 9.02 4.12
CA ALA A 40 -2.72 8.63 4.36
C ALA A 40 -3.09 8.89 5.83
N ASP A 41 -4.38 9.11 6.08
CA ASP A 41 -4.88 9.22 7.46
C ASP A 41 -4.85 7.84 8.13
N PRO A 42 -4.02 7.63 9.17
CA PRO A 42 -3.92 6.36 9.86
C PRO A 42 -5.24 5.88 10.48
N ALA A 43 -6.17 6.79 10.78
CA ALA A 43 -7.48 6.44 11.32
C ALA A 43 -8.43 5.87 10.25
N ALA A 44 -8.22 6.22 8.99
CA ALA A 44 -8.99 5.69 7.86
C ALA A 44 -8.40 4.39 7.30
N LEU A 45 -7.13 4.09 7.61
CA LEU A 45 -6.47 2.87 7.17
C LEU A 45 -7.05 1.65 7.86
N ARG A 46 -7.22 0.58 7.07
CA ARG A 46 -7.54 -0.74 7.61
C ARG A 46 -6.57 -1.80 7.11
N PRO A 47 -6.37 -2.89 7.85
CA PRO A 47 -5.65 -4.05 7.35
C PRO A 47 -6.25 -4.53 6.01
N ALA A 48 -5.38 -4.80 5.03
CA ALA A 48 -5.80 -5.39 3.78
C ALA A 48 -6.19 -6.87 4.01
N THR A 49 -7.30 -7.31 3.42
CA THR A 49 -7.70 -8.72 3.46
C THR A 49 -6.74 -9.58 2.63
N GLN A 50 -6.75 -10.90 2.83
CA GLN A 50 -5.90 -11.84 2.06
C GLN A 50 -6.06 -11.65 0.55
N SER A 51 -7.30 -11.57 0.06
CA SER A 51 -7.62 -11.40 -1.36
C SER A 51 -7.15 -10.06 -1.91
N GLU A 52 -7.27 -9.00 -1.11
CA GLU A 52 -6.77 -7.67 -1.43
C GLU A 52 -5.25 -7.63 -1.56
N ARG A 53 -4.53 -8.31 -0.66
CA ARG A 53 -3.06 -8.45 -0.73
C ARG A 53 -2.63 -9.12 -2.02
N ILE A 54 -3.21 -10.29 -2.33
CA ILE A 54 -2.94 -11.04 -3.56
C ILE A 54 -3.25 -10.20 -4.80
N GLY A 55 -4.37 -9.47 -4.80
CA GLY A 55 -4.74 -8.56 -5.90
C GLY A 55 -3.75 -7.41 -6.10
N ALA A 56 -3.22 -6.83 -5.01
CA ALA A 56 -2.20 -5.78 -5.08
C ALA A 56 -0.89 -6.30 -5.67
N GLU A 57 -0.45 -7.48 -5.24
CA GLU A 57 0.76 -8.15 -5.76
C GLU A 57 0.62 -8.50 -7.24
N LEU A 58 -0.51 -9.08 -7.65
CA LEU A 58 -0.81 -9.39 -9.05
C LEU A 58 -0.81 -8.13 -9.92
N LYS A 59 -1.48 -7.05 -9.47
CA LYS A 59 -1.52 -5.77 -10.19
C LYS A 59 -0.13 -5.16 -10.34
N ALA A 60 0.72 -5.34 -9.32
CA ALA A 60 2.10 -4.88 -9.35
C ALA A 60 2.97 -5.69 -10.30
N ALA A 61 2.84 -7.02 -10.29
CA ALA A 61 3.52 -7.92 -11.21
C ALA A 61 3.13 -7.64 -12.67
N ASN A 62 1.82 -7.50 -12.95
CA ASN A 62 1.32 -7.18 -14.29
C ASN A 62 1.85 -5.81 -14.79
N ARG A 63 1.85 -4.79 -13.92
CA ARG A 63 2.42 -3.47 -14.26
C ARG A 63 3.92 -3.52 -14.55
N ARG A 64 4.68 -4.42 -13.92
CA ARG A 64 6.11 -4.63 -14.22
C ARG A 64 6.29 -5.34 -15.55
N ALA A 65 5.49 -6.36 -15.85
CA ALA A 65 5.50 -7.06 -17.13
C ALA A 65 5.21 -6.10 -18.30
N LYS A 66 4.18 -5.25 -18.16
CA LYS A 66 3.82 -4.26 -19.18
C LYS A 66 4.88 -3.18 -19.43
N ARG A 67 5.78 -2.92 -18.47
CA ARG A 67 6.92 -1.99 -18.66
C ARG A 67 8.11 -2.62 -19.38
N ARG A 68 8.12 -3.95 -19.55
CA ARG A 68 9.17 -4.68 -20.26
C ARG A 68 8.82 -5.00 -21.72
N MET A 69 7.60 -4.66 -22.15
CA MET A 69 7.15 -4.71 -23.54
C MET A 69 7.24 -3.31 -24.15
#